data_AF-X1ICH7-F1
#
_entry.id   AF-X1ICH7-F1
#
_cell.length_a   1.000
_cell.length_b   1.000
_cell.length_c   1.000
_cell.angle_alpha   90.00
_cell.angle_beta   90.00
_cell.angle_gamma   90.00
#
_symmetry.space_group_name_H-M   'P 1'
#
loop_
_entity.id
_entity.type
_entity.pdbx_description
1 polymer ?
#
loop_
_entity_poly.entity_id
_entity_poly.type
_entity_poly.pdbx_seq_one_letter_code
_entity_poly.pdbx_strand_id
1 'polypeptide(L)'
;LKGKIYIVPGGHDKRWVKTKEYLYSDDYVVTILPQLFELKYQKKRFVMCHYPMRSWEGSHYGSIHLHGHCHGTIGVTDESGDLQLPPGQKKGKRLDVSVDCWDFYPITLDQVIDCLDE
;
A
#
# COMPACT_ATOMS: atom_id res chain seq x y z
N LEU A 1 15.64 4.61 5.36
CA LEU A 1 15.94 4.54 3.90
C LEU A 1 16.74 5.76 3.48
N LYS A 2 17.48 5.72 2.36
CA LYS A 2 18.06 6.91 1.72
C LYS A 2 17.32 7.18 0.41
N GLY A 3 17.09 8.44 0.06
CA GLY A 3 16.32 8.86 -1.12
C GLY A 3 15.12 9.73 -0.75
N LYS A 4 14.27 10.03 -1.74
CA LYS A 4 13.02 10.80 -1.54
C LYS A 4 11.96 9.91 -0.90
N ILE A 5 11.31 10.37 0.17
CA ILE A 5 10.15 9.70 0.76
C ILE A 5 8.88 10.48 0.45
N TYR A 6 7.86 9.74 0.05
CA TYR A 6 6.50 10.22 -0.18
C TYR A 6 5.57 9.49 0.79
N ILE A 7 4.68 10.21 1.48
CA ILE A 7 3.69 9.63 2.40
C ILE A 7 2.29 9.82 1.83
N VAL A 8 1.53 8.73 1.71
CA VAL A 8 0.07 8.77 1.54
C VAL A 8 -0.55 8.71 2.94
N PRO A 9 -1.10 9.83 3.46
CA PRO A 9 -1.39 9.97 4.90
C PRO A 9 -2.64 9.21 5.34
N GLY A 10 -2.56 8.58 6.52
CA GLY A 10 -3.64 7.90 7.22
C GLY A 10 -4.37 8.77 8.26
N GLY A 11 -5.27 8.15 9.03
CA GLY A 11 -6.12 8.84 10.01
C GLY A 11 -5.40 9.42 11.23
N HIS A 12 -4.16 9.01 11.49
CA HIS A 12 -3.31 9.56 12.54
C HIS A 12 -2.52 10.79 12.07
N ASP A 13 -2.28 10.92 10.76
CA ASP A 13 -1.43 11.94 10.15
C ASP A 13 -2.13 13.29 9.93
N LYS A 14 -3.22 13.56 10.67
CA LYS A 14 -4.09 14.75 10.52
C LYS A 14 -3.33 16.09 10.58
N ARG A 15 -2.18 16.13 11.27
CA ARG A 15 -1.27 17.29 11.31
C ARG A 15 -0.58 17.54 9.97
N TRP A 16 -0.22 16.48 9.26
CA TRP A 16 0.52 16.52 7.99
C TRP A 16 -0.39 16.66 6.76
N VAL A 17 -1.66 16.22 6.80
CA VAL A 17 -2.60 16.35 5.66
C VAL A 17 -2.77 17.80 5.17
N LYS A 18 -2.50 18.81 6.01
CA LYS A 18 -2.54 20.24 5.65
C LYS A 18 -1.22 20.79 5.07
N THR A 19 -0.12 20.05 5.17
CA THR A 19 1.24 20.48 4.79
C THR A 19 1.75 19.58 3.67
N LYS A 20 1.98 20.13 2.47
CA LYS A 20 2.48 19.35 1.31
C LYS A 20 3.88 18.75 1.54
N GLU A 21 4.63 19.30 2.49
CA GLU A 21 5.99 18.90 2.84
C GLU A 21 6.15 18.94 4.36
N TYR A 22 6.99 18.06 4.89
CA TYR A 22 7.35 17.98 6.31
C TYR A 22 8.86 17.83 6.44
N LEU A 23 9.52 18.76 7.14
CA LEU A 23 10.91 18.57 7.57
C LEU A 23 10.94 17.53 8.69
N TYR A 24 11.67 16.44 8.45
CA TYR A 24 12.00 15.43 9.44
C TYR A 24 13.32 15.77 10.16
N SER A 25 14.28 16.33 9.42
CA SER A 25 15.52 16.95 9.91
C SER A 25 15.95 18.04 8.92
N ASP A 26 16.98 18.82 9.26
CA ASP A 26 17.42 19.99 8.47
C ASP A 26 17.65 19.67 6.98
N ASP A 27 18.35 18.57 6.70
CA ASP A 27 18.62 18.08 5.33
C ASP A 27 17.58 17.09 4.78
N TYR A 28 16.45 16.86 5.46
CA TYR A 28 15.52 15.79 5.10
C TYR A 28 14.04 16.21 5.11
N VAL A 29 13.53 16.46 3.90
CA VAL A 29 12.12 16.78 3.62
C VAL A 29 11.38 15.54 3.11
N VAL A 30 10.19 15.30 3.67
CA VAL A 30 9.24 14.28 3.24
C VAL A 30 8.06 14.95 2.52
N THR A 31 7.70 14.47 1.33
CA THR A 31 6.54 14.98 0.59
C THR A 31 5.27 14.26 1.04
N ILE A 32 4.24 15.03 1.41
CA ILE A 32 2.92 14.50 1.76
C ILE A 32 2.02 14.53 0.53
N LEU A 33 1.56 13.36 0.12
CA LEU A 33 0.67 13.16 -1.01
C LEU A 33 -0.81 13.31 -0.59
N PRO A 34 -1.74 13.41 -1.55
CA PRO A 34 -3.17 13.24 -1.27
C PRO A 34 -3.46 11.87 -0.64
N GLN A 35 -4.54 11.77 0.14
CA GLN A 35 -4.97 10.54 0.82
C GLN A 35 -5.32 9.39 -0.15
N LEU A 36 -5.64 9.72 -1.39
CA LEU A 36 -5.78 8.80 -2.52
C LEU A 36 -4.79 9.25 -3.60
N PHE A 37 -3.83 8.39 -3.95
CA PHE A 37 -2.76 8.72 -4.90
C PHE A 37 -2.62 7.64 -5.98
N GLU A 38 -2.31 8.07 -7.21
CA GLU A 38 -2.10 7.18 -8.34
C GLU A 38 -0.67 7.23 -8.87
N LEU A 39 -0.11 6.05 -9.15
CA LEU A 39 1.21 5.89 -9.76
C LEU A 39 1.11 4.96 -10.97
N LYS A 40 1.93 5.21 -12.00
CA LYS A 40 2.11 4.29 -13.13
C LYS A 40 3.53 3.75 -13.11
N TYR A 41 3.68 2.43 -13.05
CA TYR A 41 4.96 1.74 -13.00
C TYR A 41 4.86 0.45 -13.81
N GLN A 42 5.86 0.15 -14.65
CA GLN A 42 5.87 -0.98 -15.59
C GLN A 42 4.54 -1.21 -16.34
N LYS A 43 3.95 -0.14 -16.89
CA LYS A 43 2.62 -0.10 -17.55
C LYS A 43 1.40 -0.42 -16.66
N LYS A 44 1.58 -0.89 -15.43
CA LYS A 44 0.49 -1.09 -14.45
C LYS A 44 0.14 0.23 -13.75
N ARG A 45 -1.12 0.38 -13.36
CA ARG A 45 -1.63 1.49 -12.52
C ARG A 45 -1.71 1.00 -11.08
N PHE A 46 -1.13 1.77 -10.16
CA PHE A 46 -1.20 1.56 -8.72
C PHE A 46 -2.05 2.67 -8.09
N VAL A 47 -2.95 2.29 -7.19
CA VAL A 47 -3.82 3.18 -6.43
C VAL A 47 -3.53 3.01 -4.95
N MET A 48 -3.00 4.04 -4.30
CA MET A 48 -2.60 4.02 -2.90
C MET A 48 -3.59 4.82 -2.06
N CYS A 49 -4.07 4.21 -0.98
CA CYS A 49 -4.83 4.85 0.10
C CYS A 49 -4.48 4.10 1.38
N HIS A 50 -4.33 4.79 2.52
CA HIS A 50 -4.02 4.11 3.79
C HIS A 50 -5.05 3.03 4.17
N TYR A 51 -6.31 3.20 3.75
CA TYR A 51 -7.43 2.32 4.08
C TYR A 51 -7.75 1.31 2.96
N PRO A 52 -8.20 0.08 3.30
CA PRO A 52 -8.63 -0.91 2.31
C PRO A 52 -9.90 -0.45 1.58
N MET A 53 -9.83 -0.35 0.25
CA MET A 53 -11.00 -0.07 -0.58
C MET A 53 -11.65 -1.35 -1.10
N ARG A 54 -12.99 -1.33 -1.25
CA ARG A 54 -13.78 -2.42 -1.87
C ARG A 54 -13.75 -2.35 -3.40
N SER A 55 -13.65 -1.15 -3.96
CA SER A 55 -13.36 -0.87 -5.36
C SER A 55 -12.60 0.45 -5.43
N TRP A 56 -11.83 0.65 -6.48
CA TRP A 56 -10.87 1.74 -6.66
C TRP A 56 -10.74 2.07 -8.15
N GLU A 57 -10.10 3.19 -8.48
CA GLU A 57 -9.97 3.62 -9.87
C GLU A 57 -9.22 2.59 -10.72
N GLY A 58 -9.88 2.13 -11.79
CA GLY A 58 -9.38 1.07 -12.66
C GLY A 58 -9.48 -0.37 -12.12
N SER A 59 -10.16 -0.64 -11.01
CA SER A 59 -10.22 -1.98 -10.37
C SER A 59 -10.68 -3.09 -11.33
N HIS A 60 -11.72 -2.84 -12.11
CA HIS A 60 -12.25 -3.74 -13.14
C HIS A 60 -11.34 -3.88 -14.38
N TYR A 61 -10.30 -3.06 -14.48
CA TYR A 61 -9.31 -3.04 -15.56
C TYR A 61 -7.90 -3.43 -15.08
N GLY A 62 -7.79 -4.06 -13.89
CA GLY A 62 -6.55 -4.64 -13.38
C GLY A 62 -5.57 -3.66 -12.72
N SER A 63 -6.01 -2.48 -12.29
CA SER A 63 -5.17 -1.62 -11.44
C SER A 63 -4.96 -2.24 -10.05
N ILE A 64 -3.76 -2.06 -9.49
CA ILE A 64 -3.35 -2.60 -8.20
C ILE A 64 -3.66 -1.58 -7.09
N HIS A 65 -4.44 -1.97 -6.08
CA HIS A 65 -4.64 -1.15 -4.89
C HIS A 65 -3.73 -1.55 -3.73
N LEU A 66 -2.92 -0.61 -3.24
CA LEU A 66 -2.11 -0.79 -2.05
C LEU A 66 -2.73 -0.03 -0.88
N HIS A 67 -2.86 -0.71 0.26
CA HIS A 67 -3.32 -0.13 1.52
C HIS A 67 -2.47 -0.58 2.70
N GLY A 68 -2.62 0.08 3.85
CA GLY A 68 -2.13 -0.43 5.12
C GLY A 68 -3.32 -0.67 6.06
N HIS A 69 -3.19 -0.17 7.30
CA HIS A 69 -4.23 -0.09 8.34
C HIS A 69 -4.73 -1.43 8.90
N CYS A 70 -4.65 -2.51 8.14
CA CYS A 70 -5.28 -3.78 8.48
C CYS A 70 -4.34 -4.80 9.11
N HIS A 71 -3.02 -4.59 9.16
CA HIS A 71 -2.11 -5.47 9.90
C HIS A 71 -2.25 -6.96 9.51
N GLY A 72 -2.48 -7.21 8.22
CA GLY A 72 -2.71 -8.57 7.74
C GLY A 72 -3.99 -9.18 8.28
N THR A 73 -5.07 -8.40 8.42
CA THR A 73 -6.42 -8.87 8.82
C THR A 73 -7.43 -8.94 7.66
N ILE A 74 -6.98 -9.10 6.39
CA ILE A 74 -7.84 -9.42 5.23
C ILE A 74 -7.21 -10.51 4.26
N GLY A 75 -7.75 -11.76 4.19
CA GLY A 75 -7.35 -13.02 3.41
C GLY A 75 -8.14 -14.42 3.42
N VAL A 76 -8.07 -15.60 4.12
CA VAL A 76 -7.50 -16.28 5.36
C VAL A 76 -7.02 -17.72 5.15
N THR A 77 -5.75 -17.97 5.51
CA THR A 77 -5.30 -19.12 6.33
C THR A 77 -6.10 -20.40 6.15
N ASP A 78 -5.90 -21.16 5.08
CA ASP A 78 -6.60 -22.42 4.83
C ASP A 78 -6.15 -23.52 5.82
N GLU A 79 -7.05 -24.47 6.14
CA GLU A 79 -6.80 -25.58 7.07
C GLU A 79 -5.70 -26.54 6.59
N SER A 80 -5.31 -26.47 5.31
CA SER A 80 -4.24 -27.26 4.68
C SER A 80 -2.83 -26.71 4.94
N GLY A 81 -2.71 -25.44 5.38
CA GLY A 81 -1.42 -24.75 5.58
C GLY A 81 -0.84 -24.05 4.34
N ASP A 82 -1.56 -24.05 3.21
CA ASP A 82 -1.19 -23.29 2.00
C ASP A 82 -1.40 -21.78 2.18
N LEU A 83 -0.66 -20.96 1.42
CA LEU A 83 -0.68 -19.50 1.54
C LEU A 83 -1.96 -18.85 0.99
N GLN A 84 -2.70 -18.21 1.90
CA GLN A 84 -3.51 -17.01 1.65
C GLN A 84 -2.94 -15.84 2.50
N LEU A 85 -3.44 -14.60 2.37
CA LEU A 85 -3.41 -13.59 3.46
C LEU A 85 -4.47 -13.99 4.54
N PRO A 86 -4.88 -13.16 5.55
CA PRO A 86 -6.11 -13.48 6.36
C PRO A 86 -7.03 -12.39 6.98
N PRO A 87 -8.43 -12.35 6.97
CA PRO A 87 -9.55 -13.05 6.23
C PRO A 87 -10.37 -12.28 5.14
N GLY A 88 -10.69 -12.91 3.98
CA GLY A 88 -11.56 -12.38 2.90
C GLY A 88 -10.98 -11.90 1.54
N GLN A 89 -9.82 -12.33 1.03
CA GLN A 89 -9.28 -11.94 -0.29
C GLN A 89 -9.14 -13.13 -1.27
N LYS A 90 -9.73 -12.99 -2.47
CA LYS A 90 -9.39 -13.81 -3.64
C LYS A 90 -8.09 -13.31 -4.28
N LYS A 91 -7.50 -14.10 -5.19
CA LYS A 91 -6.61 -13.55 -6.24
C LYS A 91 -7.29 -12.33 -6.87
N GLY A 92 -6.67 -11.17 -6.69
CA GLY A 92 -7.26 -9.87 -6.98
C GLY A 92 -6.22 -8.80 -6.75
N LYS A 93 -6.29 -7.71 -7.51
CA LYS A 93 -5.23 -6.69 -7.54
C LYS A 93 -5.34 -5.73 -6.34
N ARG A 94 -5.28 -6.26 -5.11
CA ARG A 94 -5.22 -5.50 -3.86
C ARG A 94 -4.24 -6.17 -2.89
N LEU A 95 -3.43 -5.38 -2.18
CA LEU A 95 -2.41 -5.88 -1.25
C LEU A 95 -2.31 -4.97 -0.01
N ASP A 96 -2.12 -5.59 1.15
CA ASP A 96 -1.80 -4.92 2.40
C ASP A 96 -0.27 -4.76 2.52
N VAL A 97 0.20 -3.52 2.59
CA VAL A 97 1.62 -3.13 2.74
C VAL A 97 1.93 -2.58 4.12
N SER A 98 1.11 -2.92 5.13
CA SER A 98 1.47 -2.75 6.55
C SER A 98 2.78 -3.49 6.84
N VAL A 99 3.71 -2.84 7.55
CA VAL A 99 5.11 -3.28 7.66
C VAL A 99 5.27 -4.64 8.36
N ASP A 100 4.36 -4.94 9.27
CA ASP A 100 4.20 -6.20 9.98
C ASP A 100 3.73 -7.39 9.10
N CYS A 101 3.21 -7.12 7.89
CA CYS A 101 2.92 -8.16 6.90
C CYS A 101 4.18 -8.65 6.13
N TRP A 102 5.31 -7.95 6.26
CA TRP A 102 6.49 -8.10 5.41
C TRP A 102 7.80 -8.19 6.22
N ASP A 103 7.80 -8.98 7.29
CA ASP A 103 8.93 -9.18 8.21
C ASP A 103 9.54 -7.88 8.80
N PHE A 104 8.75 -6.82 8.88
CA PHE A 104 9.15 -5.45 9.23
C PHE A 104 10.09 -4.75 8.21
N TYR A 105 10.13 -5.23 6.98
CA TYR A 105 10.86 -4.64 5.84
C TYR A 105 9.93 -3.95 4.82
N PRO A 106 10.44 -2.99 4.02
CA PRO A 106 9.68 -2.39 2.92
C PRO A 106 9.64 -3.31 1.70
N ILE A 107 8.46 -3.51 1.13
CA ILE A 107 8.25 -4.22 -0.15
C ILE A 107 8.53 -3.32 -1.37
N THR A 108 9.11 -3.87 -2.45
CA THR A 108 9.28 -3.16 -3.74
C THR A 108 8.05 -3.27 -4.64
N LEU A 109 7.91 -2.36 -5.61
CA LEU A 109 6.82 -2.45 -6.60
C LEU A 109 6.93 -3.67 -7.52
N ASP A 110 8.12 -4.26 -7.64
CA ASP A 110 8.36 -5.52 -8.37
C ASP A 110 7.82 -6.72 -7.58
N GLN A 111 8.16 -6.83 -6.28
CA GLN A 111 7.60 -7.86 -5.41
C GLN A 111 6.06 -7.77 -5.32
N VAL A 112 5.50 -6.55 -5.26
CA VAL A 112 4.05 -6.31 -5.35
C VAL A 112 3.46 -6.81 -6.67
N ILE A 113 4.22 -6.76 -7.76
CA ILE A 113 3.80 -7.27 -9.07
C ILE A 113 3.80 -8.80 -9.06
N ASP A 114 4.88 -9.41 -8.59
CA ASP A 114 5.08 -10.86 -8.58
C ASP A 114 4.00 -11.54 -7.72
N CYS A 115 3.82 -11.10 -6.46
CA CYS A 115 2.79 -11.60 -5.53
C CYS A 115 1.33 -11.41 -6.00
N LEU A 116 1.08 -10.70 -7.11
CA LEU A 116 -0.25 -10.46 -7.65
C LEU A 116 -0.46 -11.04 -9.06
N ASP A 117 0.59 -11.47 -9.75
CA ASP A 117 0.50 -12.08 -11.09
C ASP A 117 0.63 -13.62 -11.07
N GLU A 118 1.06 -14.22 -9.95
CA GLU A 118 1.01 -15.67 -9.69
C GLU A 118 -0.42 -16.26 -9.67
#